data_AF-A0A7S2RCX6-F1
#
_entry.id   AF-A0A7S2RCX6-F1
#
_cell.length_a   1.000
_cell.length_b   1.000
_cell.length_c   1.000
_cell.angle_alpha   90.00
_cell.angle_beta   90.00
_cell.angle_gamma   90.00
#
_symmetry.space_group_name_H-M   'P 1'
#
loop_
_entity.id
_entity.type
_entity.pdbx_description
1 polymer ?
#
loop_
_entity_poly.entity_id
_entity_poly.type
_entity_poly.pdbx_seq_one_letter_code
_entity_poly.pdbx_strand_id
1 'polypeptide(L)'
;AEPNDRLSLFDTSDASTGKAKSRAEKRSAEQMIKNEVRSNDTVNERGYTVDQRISYESLKLQKQAQVHVQDERTMIGLVAIENSLCKQVESAERRATVRCKEYDSNNIHWKRVDDLIEEHNEAIKNLKEFVNEKYNRKEADDDECKSIEQLMDGKSNNTPSTVNKTTITIAGKSNEKDNDDGSV
;
A
#
# COMPACT_ATOMS: atom_id res chain seq x y z
N ALA A 1 -22.37 24.37 -56.81
CA ALA A 1 -22.87 24.34 -55.43
C ALA A 1 -23.18 25.77 -55.03
N GLU A 2 -24.45 26.10 -54.85
CA GLU A 2 -24.89 27.47 -54.56
C GLU A 2 -24.46 27.92 -53.16
N PRO A 3 -24.20 29.23 -52.94
CA PRO A 3 -23.61 29.74 -51.70
C PRO A 3 -24.62 29.82 -50.53
N ASN A 4 -25.90 29.53 -50.76
CA ASN A 4 -26.98 29.70 -49.79
C ASN A 4 -27.22 28.48 -48.88
N ASP A 5 -26.49 27.38 -49.07
CA ASP A 5 -26.69 26.14 -48.31
C ASP A 5 -26.01 26.15 -46.92
N ARG A 6 -25.34 27.26 -46.55
CA ARG A 6 -24.63 27.39 -45.27
C ARG A 6 -25.43 28.09 -44.17
N LEU A 7 -26.62 28.60 -44.48
CA LEU A 7 -27.47 29.34 -43.52
C LEU A 7 -28.72 28.56 -43.06
N SER A 8 -28.97 27.35 -43.58
CA SER A 8 -30.08 26.49 -43.15
C SER A 8 -29.85 25.81 -41.79
N LEU A 9 -28.64 25.90 -41.22
CA LEU A 9 -28.31 25.27 -39.93
C LEU A 9 -28.81 26.05 -38.69
N PHE A 10 -29.43 27.22 -38.89
CA PHE A 10 -29.98 28.07 -37.83
C PHE A 10 -31.49 28.29 -37.96
N ASP A 11 -32.20 27.32 -38.54
CA ASP A 11 -33.66 27.30 -38.49
C ASP A 11 -34.10 27.09 -37.02
N THR A 12 -34.40 28.19 -36.34
CA THR A 12 -34.89 28.27 -34.95
C THR A 12 -36.42 28.28 -34.90
N SER A 13 -37.07 27.73 -35.93
CA SER A 13 -38.50 27.47 -35.91
C SER A 13 -38.80 26.42 -34.84
N ASP A 14 -39.22 26.90 -33.68
CA ASP A 14 -39.61 26.14 -32.48
C ASP A 14 -40.94 25.37 -32.67
N ALA A 15 -41.12 24.80 -33.87
CA ALA A 15 -42.30 24.05 -34.28
C ALA A 15 -41.91 22.60 -34.61
N SER A 16 -41.14 21.96 -33.72
CA SER A 16 -41.01 20.50 -33.78
C SER A 16 -42.08 19.85 -32.91
N THR A 17 -43.13 19.37 -33.59
CA THR A 17 -44.22 18.55 -33.06
C THR A 17 -43.72 17.15 -32.68
N GLY A 18 -42.91 17.08 -31.63
CA GLY A 18 -42.48 15.85 -31.01
C GLY A 18 -41.81 16.20 -29.70
N LYS A 19 -42.17 15.54 -28.59
CA LYS A 19 -41.51 15.69 -27.28
C LYS A 19 -40.05 15.24 -27.39
N ALA A 20 -39.20 16.06 -28.00
CA ALA A 20 -37.77 15.88 -28.02
C ALA A 20 -37.30 16.15 -26.59
N LYS A 21 -37.01 15.07 -25.85
CA LYS A 21 -36.45 15.16 -24.50
C LYS A 21 -35.32 16.17 -24.50
N SER A 22 -35.39 17.13 -23.58
CA SER A 22 -34.37 18.16 -23.44
C SER A 22 -33.00 17.49 -23.24
N ARG A 23 -31.92 18.14 -23.69
CA ARG A 23 -30.54 17.64 -23.49
C ARG A 23 -30.25 17.31 -22.03
N ALA A 24 -30.87 18.04 -21.09
CA ALA A 24 -30.80 17.76 -19.66
C ALA A 24 -31.49 16.45 -19.26
N GLU A 25 -32.66 16.16 -19.83
CA GLU A 25 -33.40 14.91 -19.58
C GLU A 25 -32.69 13.69 -20.18
N LYS A 26 -32.07 13.82 -21.35
CA LYS A 26 -31.20 12.75 -21.90
C LYS A 26 -30.03 12.43 -20.98
N ARG A 27 -29.35 13.46 -20.46
CA ARG A 27 -28.24 13.27 -19.50
C ARG A 27 -28.71 12.63 -18.19
N SER A 28 -29.86 13.06 -17.67
CA SER A 28 -30.44 12.47 -16.45
C SER A 28 -30.81 11.00 -16.66
N ALA A 29 -31.42 10.65 -17.80
CA ALA A 29 -31.75 9.27 -18.13
C ALA A 29 -30.50 8.38 -18.31
N GLU A 30 -29.47 8.88 -19.00
CA GLU A 30 -28.19 8.16 -19.13
C GLU A 30 -27.50 7.96 -17.78
N GLN A 31 -27.59 8.94 -16.88
CA GLN A 31 -27.05 8.83 -15.52
C GLN A 31 -27.80 7.78 -14.69
N MET A 32 -29.14 7.75 -14.79
CA MET A 32 -29.96 6.73 -14.13
C MET A 32 -29.64 5.32 -14.64
N ILE A 33 -29.51 5.13 -15.95
CA ILE A 33 -29.13 3.84 -16.55
C ILE A 33 -27.74 3.42 -16.09
N LYS A 34 -26.75 4.34 -16.06
CA LYS A 34 -25.41 4.03 -15.54
C LYS A 34 -25.42 3.66 -14.07
N ASN A 35 -26.24 4.33 -13.26
CA ASN A 35 -26.35 4.04 -11.84
C ASN A 35 -27.05 2.69 -11.59
N GLU A 36 -28.06 2.34 -12.39
CA GLU A 36 -28.75 1.06 -12.33
C GLU A 36 -27.84 -0.10 -12.78
N VAL A 37 -27.04 0.10 -13.82
CA VAL A 37 -26.01 -0.87 -14.24
C VAL A 37 -24.96 -1.06 -13.15
N ARG A 38 -24.54 0.01 -12.47
CA ARG A 38 -23.60 -0.09 -11.33
C ARG A 38 -24.21 -0.74 -10.09
N SER A 39 -25.51 -0.52 -9.81
CA SER A 39 -26.17 -1.13 -8.66
C SER A 39 -26.42 -2.62 -8.87
N ASN A 40 -26.52 -3.06 -10.13
CA ASN A 40 -26.68 -4.47 -10.50
C ASN A 40 -25.34 -5.19 -10.75
N ASP A 41 -24.22 -4.48 -10.60
CA ASP A 41 -22.88 -5.02 -10.76
C ASP A 41 -22.48 -5.82 -9.50
N THR A 42 -22.86 -7.09 -9.48
CA THR A 42 -22.56 -8.05 -8.40
C THR A 42 -21.07 -8.41 -8.33
N VAL A 43 -20.23 -7.88 -9.23
CA VAL A 43 -18.77 -8.09 -9.20
C VAL A 43 -18.17 -7.53 -7.91
N ASN A 44 -18.76 -6.47 -7.34
CA ASN A 44 -18.35 -5.92 -6.04
C ASN A 44 -18.84 -6.75 -4.83
N GLU A 45 -19.88 -7.59 -4.96
CA GLU A 45 -20.38 -8.42 -3.85
C GLU A 45 -19.43 -9.58 -3.51
N ARG A 46 -18.60 -10.02 -4.46
CA ARG A 46 -17.60 -11.10 -4.23
C ARG A 46 -16.33 -10.65 -3.51
N GLY A 47 -16.21 -9.35 -3.21
CA GLY A 47 -14.99 -8.77 -2.62
C GLY A 47 -13.80 -8.78 -3.59
N TYR A 48 -12.62 -8.39 -3.10
CA TYR A 48 -11.40 -8.38 -3.91
C TYR A 48 -11.06 -9.79 -4.43
N THR A 49 -10.71 -9.89 -5.71
CA THR A 49 -10.18 -11.13 -6.28
C THR A 49 -8.85 -11.50 -5.61
N VAL A 50 -8.47 -12.77 -5.66
CA VAL A 50 -7.20 -13.24 -5.06
C VAL A 50 -6.02 -12.42 -5.58
N ASP A 51 -5.97 -12.14 -6.88
CA ASP A 51 -4.90 -11.33 -7.49
C ASP A 51 -4.89 -9.87 -6.97
N GLN A 52 -6.06 -9.29 -6.73
CA GLN A 52 -6.17 -7.95 -6.13
C GLN A 52 -5.71 -7.94 -4.68
N ARG A 53 -6.00 -9.00 -3.91
CA ARG A 53 -5.51 -9.16 -2.52
C ARG A 53 -3.99 -9.31 -2.50
N ILE A 54 -3.44 -10.16 -3.37
CA ILE A 54 -1.97 -10.31 -3.52
C ILE A 54 -1.33 -8.97 -3.87
N SER A 55 -1.92 -8.23 -4.81
CA SER A 55 -1.42 -6.91 -5.21
C SER A 55 -1.44 -5.90 -4.06
N TYR A 56 -2.51 -5.90 -3.27
CA TYR A 56 -2.64 -5.05 -2.08
C TYR A 56 -1.58 -5.38 -1.01
N GLU A 57 -1.37 -6.66 -0.72
CA GLU A 57 -0.35 -7.09 0.23
C GLU A 57 1.07 -6.77 -0.26
N SER A 58 1.34 -6.95 -1.55
CA SER A 58 2.62 -6.55 -2.15
C SER A 58 2.89 -5.05 -1.97
N LEU A 59 1.88 -4.21 -2.17
CA LEU A 59 1.97 -2.76 -1.93
C LEU A 59 2.19 -2.43 -0.45
N LYS A 60 1.52 -3.15 0.46
CA LYS A 60 1.68 -2.99 1.92
C LYS A 60 3.12 -3.30 2.34
N LEU A 61 3.66 -4.44 1.90
CA LEU A 61 5.04 -4.85 2.16
C LEU A 61 6.04 -3.86 1.57
N GLN A 62 5.80 -3.36 0.36
CA GLN A 62 6.67 -2.36 -0.26
C GLN A 62 6.69 -1.05 0.53
N LYS A 63 5.53 -0.59 1.02
CA LYS A 63 5.42 0.59 1.87
C LYS A 63 6.19 0.39 3.18
N GLN A 64 6.03 -0.76 3.84
CA GLN A 64 6.78 -1.08 5.07
C GLN A 64 8.29 -1.08 4.83
N ALA A 65 8.75 -1.73 3.75
CA ALA A 65 10.15 -1.75 3.38
C ALA A 65 10.72 -0.34 3.16
N GLN A 66 9.96 0.55 2.50
CA GLN A 66 10.38 1.94 2.31
C GLN A 66 10.50 2.71 3.63
N VAL A 67 9.55 2.52 4.54
CA VAL A 67 9.61 3.14 5.88
C VAL A 67 10.85 2.65 6.63
N HIS A 68 11.15 1.34 6.60
CA HIS A 68 12.35 0.79 7.23
C HIS A 68 13.64 1.39 6.67
N VAL A 69 13.76 1.52 5.34
CA VAL A 69 14.94 2.13 4.71
C VAL A 69 15.07 3.61 5.09
N GLN A 70 13.96 4.34 5.16
CA GLN A 70 13.98 5.73 5.59
C GLN A 70 14.45 5.85 7.04
N ASP A 71 13.92 5.01 7.92
CA ASP A 71 14.28 4.99 9.33
C ASP A 71 15.76 4.64 9.55
N GLU A 72 16.27 3.64 8.83
CA GLU A 72 17.68 3.25 8.90
C GLU A 72 18.59 4.41 8.46
N ARG A 73 18.24 5.10 7.38
CA ARG A 73 18.98 6.29 6.92
C ARG A 73 18.98 7.40 7.96
N THR A 74 17.83 7.67 8.57
CA THR A 74 17.72 8.68 9.63
C THR A 74 18.57 8.30 10.85
N MET A 75 18.52 7.04 11.28
CA MET A 75 19.32 6.52 12.39
C MET A 75 20.82 6.65 12.10
N ILE A 76 21.27 6.23 10.92
CA ILE A 76 22.68 6.36 10.51
C ILE A 76 23.10 7.84 10.51
N GLY A 77 22.24 8.73 10.01
CA GLY A 77 22.48 10.17 10.01
C GLY A 77 22.68 10.74 11.42
N LEU A 78 21.79 10.40 12.35
CA LEU A 78 21.88 10.84 13.76
C LEU A 78 23.15 10.31 14.44
N VAL A 79 23.49 9.04 14.22
CA VAL A 79 24.72 8.43 14.76
C VAL A 79 25.98 9.08 14.16
N ALA A 80 25.96 9.44 12.88
CA ALA A 80 27.08 10.12 12.25
C ALA A 80 27.29 11.55 12.83
N ILE A 81 26.19 12.26 13.10
CA ILE A 81 26.24 13.59 13.74
C ILE A 81 26.81 13.49 15.16
N GLU A 82 26.30 12.55 15.96
CA GLU A 82 26.78 12.31 17.34
C GLU A 82 28.29 12.02 17.36
N ASN A 83 28.75 11.11 16.51
CA ASN A 83 30.18 10.76 16.42
C ASN A 83 31.05 11.94 15.98
N SER A 84 30.54 12.79 15.08
CA SER A 84 31.24 13.99 14.62
C SER A 84 31.37 15.01 15.73
N LEU A 85 30.29 15.26 16.48
CA LEU A 85 30.28 16.17 17.63
C LEU A 85 31.20 15.69 18.73
N CYS A 86 31.17 14.39 19.08
CA CYS A 86 32.06 13.80 20.08
C CYS A 86 33.55 14.08 19.77
N LYS A 87 33.98 13.86 18.51
CA LYS A 87 35.36 14.18 18.08
C LYS A 87 35.68 15.67 18.12
N GLN A 88 34.69 16.51 17.81
CA GLN A 88 34.85 17.97 17.87
C GLN A 88 35.00 18.47 19.30
N VAL A 89 34.25 17.93 20.25
CA VAL A 89 34.39 18.19 21.69
C VAL A 89 35.80 17.81 22.14
N GLU A 90 36.25 16.58 21.92
CA GLU A 90 37.61 16.15 22.31
C GLU A 90 38.70 17.05 21.72
N SER A 91 38.55 17.44 20.45
CA SER A 91 39.49 18.33 19.77
C SER A 91 39.46 19.76 20.35
N ALA A 92 38.26 20.26 20.70
CA ALA A 92 38.08 21.55 21.32
C ALA A 92 38.68 21.58 22.74
N GLU A 93 38.45 20.54 23.54
CA GLU A 93 39.02 20.38 24.89
C GLU A 93 40.55 20.35 24.86
N ARG A 94 41.14 19.57 23.95
CA ARG A 94 42.61 19.54 23.78
C ARG A 94 43.17 20.91 23.40
N ARG A 95 42.44 21.70 22.60
CA ARG A 95 42.87 23.06 22.24
C ARG A 95 42.68 24.05 23.39
N ALA A 96 41.59 23.92 24.14
CA ALA A 96 41.30 24.76 25.30
C ALA A 96 42.36 24.53 26.39
N THR A 97 42.63 23.28 26.76
CA THR A 97 43.65 22.91 27.77
C THR A 97 45.07 23.39 27.42
N VAL A 98 45.44 23.42 26.14
CA VAL A 98 46.75 23.94 25.69
C VAL A 98 46.85 25.46 25.91
N ARG A 99 45.76 26.20 25.72
CA ARG A 99 45.74 27.67 25.84
C ARG A 99 45.43 28.14 27.25
N CYS A 100 44.60 27.39 27.98
CA CYS A 100 44.09 27.69 29.30
C CYS A 100 44.19 26.42 30.13
N LYS A 101 45.19 26.34 31.00
CA LYS A 101 45.48 25.14 31.81
C LYS A 101 44.35 24.79 32.77
N GLU A 102 43.63 25.80 33.23
CA GLU A 102 42.49 25.66 34.12
C GLU A 102 41.20 25.99 33.36
N TYR A 103 40.11 25.36 33.79
CA TYR A 103 38.78 25.66 33.29
C TYR A 103 38.38 27.08 33.73
N ASP A 104 37.92 27.88 32.77
CA ASP A 104 37.40 29.22 33.00
C ASP A 104 36.18 29.43 32.11
N SER A 105 35.00 29.49 32.72
CA SER A 105 33.71 29.67 32.03
C SER A 105 33.58 31.01 31.31
N ASN A 106 34.43 32.00 31.64
CA ASN A 106 34.48 33.27 30.92
C ASN A 106 35.40 33.23 29.70
N ASN A 107 36.25 32.21 29.59
CA ASN A 107 37.19 32.07 28.49
C ASN A 107 36.49 31.59 27.21
N ILE A 108 36.79 32.25 26.09
CA ILE A 108 36.21 31.92 24.79
C ILE A 108 36.50 30.48 24.33
N HIS A 109 37.60 29.87 24.75
CA HIS A 109 37.95 28.50 24.37
C HIS A 109 37.14 27.46 25.13
N TRP A 110 36.90 27.68 26.42
CA TRP A 110 36.06 26.82 27.24
C TRP A 110 34.58 26.99 26.92
N LYS A 111 34.12 28.22 26.65
CA LYS A 111 32.75 28.45 26.15
C LYS A 111 32.45 27.64 24.89
N ARG A 112 33.38 27.62 23.93
CA ARG A 112 33.21 26.82 22.71
C ARG A 112 33.14 25.32 23.00
N VAL A 113 33.85 24.83 24.02
CA VAL A 113 33.74 23.43 24.46
C VAL A 113 32.36 23.18 25.04
N ASP A 114 31.90 24.07 25.92
CA ASP A 114 30.58 23.98 26.55
C ASP A 114 29.44 24.00 25.51
N ASP A 115 29.52 24.89 24.50
CA ASP A 115 28.56 24.96 23.39
C ASP A 115 28.51 23.62 22.61
N LEU A 116 29.67 23.05 22.29
CA LEU A 116 29.75 21.77 21.58
C LEU A 116 29.25 20.59 22.42
N ILE A 117 29.44 20.64 23.75
CA ILE A 117 28.90 19.64 24.68
C ILE A 117 27.37 19.75 24.74
N GLU A 118 26.81 20.96 24.74
CA GLU A 118 25.37 21.17 24.68
C GLU A 118 24.78 20.61 23.38
N GLU A 119 25.37 20.92 22.23
CA GLU A 119 24.98 20.37 20.93
C GLU A 119 25.08 18.82 20.90
N HIS A 120 26.14 18.25 21.49
CA HIS A 120 26.31 16.80 21.59
C HIS A 120 25.23 16.15 22.46
N ASN A 121 24.88 16.76 23.58
CA ASN A 121 23.82 16.30 24.46
C ASN A 121 22.44 16.36 23.78
N GLU A 122 22.17 17.43 23.01
CA GLU A 122 20.95 17.53 22.21
C GLU A 122 20.88 16.43 21.14
N ALA A 123 21.98 16.16 20.43
CA ALA A 123 22.04 15.07 19.46
C ALA A 123 21.78 13.70 20.11
N ILE A 124 22.35 13.43 21.30
CA ILE A 124 22.08 12.20 22.06
C ILE A 124 20.61 12.11 22.46
N LYS A 125 20.00 13.21 22.89
CA LYS A 125 18.58 13.26 23.24
C LYS A 125 17.70 12.92 22.04
N ASN A 126 17.96 13.54 20.89
CA ASN A 126 17.24 13.27 19.64
C ASN A 126 17.38 11.80 19.22
N LEU A 127 18.56 11.20 19.37
CA LEU A 127 18.77 9.79 19.10
C LEU A 127 17.95 8.88 20.03
N LYS A 128 17.93 9.19 21.34
CA LYS A 128 17.12 8.45 22.33
C LYS A 128 15.63 8.55 22.05
N GLU A 129 15.14 9.74 21.70
CA GLU A 129 13.74 9.97 21.34
C GLU A 129 13.36 9.18 20.09
N PHE A 130 14.19 9.22 19.04
CA PHE A 130 13.97 8.46 17.81
C PHE A 130 13.89 6.95 18.09
N VAL A 131 14.80 6.42 18.92
CA VAL A 131 14.79 5.01 19.30
C VAL A 131 13.53 4.65 20.09
N ASN A 132 13.17 5.43 21.11
CA ASN A 132 11.99 5.18 21.94
C ASN A 132 10.69 5.23 21.14
N GLU A 133 10.56 6.19 20.23
CA GLU A 133 9.38 6.29 19.34
C GLU A 133 9.21 5.02 18.48
N LYS A 134 10.31 4.42 18.02
CA LYS A 134 10.27 3.19 17.22
C LYS A 134 9.90 1.95 18.02
N TYR A 135 10.37 1.82 19.26
CA TYR A 135 9.96 0.71 20.12
C TYR A 135 8.45 0.77 20.42
N ASN A 136 7.89 1.96 20.61
CA ASN A 136 6.46 2.14 20.89
C ASN A 136 5.58 1.94 19.64
N ARG A 137 6.09 2.15 18.42
CA ARG A 137 5.31 1.88 17.19
C ARG A 137 5.09 0.40 16.91
N LYS A 138 6.03 -0.48 17.31
CA LYS A 138 5.91 -1.93 17.04
C LYS A 138 4.68 -2.56 17.72
N GLU A 139 4.22 -2.04 18.86
CA GLU A 139 3.04 -2.56 19.54
C GLU A 139 1.72 -2.26 18.81
N ALA A 140 1.68 -1.25 17.93
CA ALA A 140 0.46 -0.85 17.22
C ALA A 140 0.23 -1.61 15.89
N ASP A 141 1.29 -2.07 15.23
CA ASP A 141 1.20 -2.74 13.93
C ASP A 141 0.89 -4.25 14.04
N ASP A 142 1.14 -4.87 15.21
CA ASP A 142 0.84 -6.30 15.45
C ASP A 142 -0.67 -6.62 15.51
N ASP A 143 -1.53 -5.61 15.73
CA ASP A 143 -2.98 -5.78 15.68
C ASP A 143 -3.55 -5.83 14.24
N GLU A 144 -2.84 -5.30 13.24
CA GLU A 144 -3.27 -5.42 11.84
C GLU A 144 -2.99 -6.82 11.23
N CYS A 145 -2.04 -7.58 11.78
CA CYS A 145 -1.77 -8.95 11.34
C CYS A 145 -2.89 -9.93 11.74
N LYS A 146 -3.67 -9.62 12.79
CA LYS A 146 -4.87 -10.39 13.17
C LYS A 146 -6.02 -10.27 12.16
N SER A 147 -5.99 -9.26 11.29
CA SER A 147 -6.98 -9.08 10.22
C SER A 147 -6.98 -10.23 9.21
N ILE A 148 -5.85 -10.93 9.01
CA ILE A 148 -5.74 -11.99 7.99
C ILE A 148 -6.35 -13.30 8.47
N GLU A 149 -6.13 -13.71 9.72
CA GLU A 149 -6.78 -14.90 10.30
C GLU A 149 -8.31 -14.74 10.30
N GLN A 150 -8.82 -13.56 10.67
CA GLN A 150 -10.27 -13.29 10.63
C GLN A 150 -10.86 -13.23 9.21
N LEU A 151 -10.07 -12.90 8.18
CA LEU A 151 -10.53 -12.86 6.79
C LEU A 151 -10.47 -14.24 6.10
N MET A 152 -9.61 -15.14 6.59
CA MET A 152 -9.50 -16.53 6.11
C MET A 152 -10.48 -17.48 6.82
N ASP A 153 -10.84 -17.21 8.08
CA ASP A 153 -11.83 -17.97 8.85
C ASP A 153 -13.28 -17.51 8.62
N GLY A 154 -13.55 -16.89 7.47
CA GLY A 154 -14.90 -16.67 6.96
C GLY A 154 -15.61 -18.00 6.79
N LYS A 155 -16.22 -18.50 7.88
CA LYS A 155 -17.09 -19.67 7.94
C LYS A 155 -18.10 -19.58 6.81
N SER A 156 -17.76 -20.26 5.72
CA SER A 156 -18.72 -20.69 4.73
C SER A 156 -19.72 -21.59 5.44
N ASN A 157 -20.88 -21.04 5.77
CA ASN A 157 -22.06 -21.83 6.09
C ASN A 157 -22.52 -22.52 4.79
N ASN A 158 -21.72 -23.48 4.32
CA ASN A 158 -22.09 -24.40 3.27
C ASN A 158 -23.12 -25.36 3.86
N THR A 159 -24.40 -25.04 3.65
CA THR A 159 -25.45 -26.06 3.58
C THR A 159 -25.00 -27.15 2.60
N PRO A 160 -25.03 -28.44 2.97
CA PRO A 160 -24.56 -29.50 2.10
C PRO A 160 -25.49 -29.64 0.89
N SER A 161 -25.00 -29.24 -0.28
CA SER A 161 -25.65 -29.51 -1.57
C SER A 161 -25.57 -31.01 -1.85
N THR A 162 -26.72 -31.67 -1.85
CA THR A 162 -26.91 -33.08 -2.18
C THR A 162 -26.44 -33.34 -3.61
N VAL A 163 -25.33 -34.07 -3.76
CA VAL A 163 -24.81 -34.51 -5.06
C VAL A 163 -25.64 -35.70 -5.53
N ASN A 164 -26.50 -35.49 -6.51
CA ASN A 164 -27.11 -36.59 -7.27
C ASN A 164 -26.00 -37.28 -8.10
N LYS A 165 -25.60 -38.48 -7.68
CA LYS A 165 -24.69 -39.34 -8.45
C LYS A 165 -25.45 -39.92 -9.65
N THR A 166 -25.19 -39.39 -10.83
CA THR A 166 -25.56 -40.06 -12.10
C THR A 166 -24.43 -41.02 -12.47
N THR A 167 -24.67 -42.31 -12.30
CA THR A 167 -23.75 -43.38 -12.72
C THR A 167 -23.74 -43.48 -14.24
N ILE A 168 -22.58 -43.27 -14.87
CA ILE A 168 -22.36 -43.52 -16.30
C ILE A 168 -21.72 -44.90 -16.43
N THR A 169 -22.47 -45.87 -16.99
CA THR A 169 -21.98 -47.21 -17.30
C THR A 169 -21.35 -47.22 -18.70
N ILE A 170 -20.04 -47.42 -18.79
CA ILE A 170 -19.33 -47.59 -20.07
C ILE A 170 -19.21 -49.09 -20.35
N ALA A 171 -19.90 -49.57 -21.39
CA ALA A 171 -19.80 -50.94 -21.86
C ALA A 171 -18.47 -51.17 -22.61
N GLY A 172 -17.53 -51.85 -21.96
CA GLY A 172 -16.30 -52.34 -22.61
C GLY A 172 -16.57 -53.64 -23.37
N LYS A 173 -16.36 -53.64 -24.69
CA LYS A 173 -16.26 -54.86 -25.51
C LYS A 173 -14.87 -55.47 -25.32
N SER A 174 -14.81 -56.65 -24.70
CA SER A 174 -13.63 -57.53 -24.70
C SER A 174 -13.57 -58.31 -26.02
N ASN A 175 -12.46 -58.19 -26.75
CA ASN A 175 -12.08 -59.13 -27.79
C ASN A 175 -11.00 -60.04 -27.21
N GLU A 176 -11.43 -61.27 -26.88
CA GLU A 176 -10.62 -62.41 -26.49
C GLU A 176 -10.00 -63.02 -27.75
N LYS A 177 -8.69 -63.23 -27.76
CA LYS A 177 -8.02 -64.11 -28.73
C LYS A 177 -7.17 -65.09 -27.95
N ASP A 178 -7.68 -66.31 -27.88
CA ASP A 178 -6.98 -67.51 -27.52
C ASP A 178 -5.84 -67.77 -28.51
N ASN A 179 -4.72 -68.26 -27.99
CA ASN A 179 -4.07 -69.45 -28.53
C ASN A 179 -3.18 -70.08 -27.45
N ASP A 180 -3.60 -71.28 -27.10
CA ASP A 180 -3.01 -72.27 -26.22
C ASP A 180 -2.04 -73.17 -27.01
N ASP A 181 -1.43 -74.11 -26.28
CA ASP A 181 -0.55 -75.22 -26.64
C ASP A 181 0.95 -74.91 -26.77
N GLY A 182 1.85 -75.61 -26.10
CA GLY A 182 1.71 -76.85 -25.33
C GLY A 182 3.12 -77.45 -25.13
N SER A 183 3.36 -78.04 -23.97
CA SER A 183 4.65 -78.60 -23.56
C SER A 183 4.85 -80.02 -24.12
N VAL A 184 6.03 -80.31 -24.68
CA VAL A 184 6.92 -81.46 -24.36
C VAL A 184 8.36 -81.05 -24.61
#